data_AF-A0A7V7CT73-F1
#
_entry.id   AF-A0A7V7CT73-F1
#
_cell.length_a   1.000
_cell.length_b   1.000
_cell.length_c   1.000
_cell.angle_alpha   90.00
_cell.angle_beta   90.00
_cell.angle_gamma   90.00
#
_symmetry.space_group_name_H-M   'P 1'
#
loop_
_entity.id
_entity.type
_entity.pdbx_description
1 polymer ?
#
loop_
_entity_poly.entity_id
_entity_poly.type
_entity_poly.pdbx_seq_one_letter_code
_entity_poly.pdbx_strand_id
1 'polypeptide(L)'
;MTMFESKFFGRDPVKKATCPFCGQLVERPKDLSTRRPGEMPVGACSCGAVYACDETGHNLGSAMIEALVFGSNMDWDLAWGLLPEEDYLAEIVENYDLKSHLIIPGGAYEGRRIAGALYFIRMHKDIQEVTSDGVRKRLKEADDISSVSGPRQEQQRPLTKKQVEDLVREYRIEPILDAARQDKKVIRYIQRLIYSGDTQARNKAAEILGHACAVVAEKDPGVVSKLLQGLFYSLTDTAAYPMGALEAIGQI
;
A
#
# COMPACT_ATOMS: atom_id res chain seq x y z
N MET A 1 -27.06 36.53 -17.48
CA MET A 1 -27.39 35.23 -18.08
C MET A 1 -26.23 34.87 -19.00
N THR A 2 -25.14 34.37 -18.42
CA THR A 2 -23.87 34.10 -19.11
C THR A 2 -23.71 32.59 -19.22
N MET A 3 -23.82 32.11 -20.46
CA MET A 3 -23.57 30.74 -20.86
C MET A 3 -22.13 30.34 -20.51
N PHE A 4 -21.98 29.32 -19.66
CA PHE A 4 -20.77 28.51 -19.62
C PHE A 4 -20.86 27.51 -20.76
N GLU A 5 -20.17 27.80 -21.88
CA GLU A 5 -19.94 26.82 -22.93
C GLU A 5 -18.95 25.76 -22.43
N SER A 6 -19.49 24.62 -22.02
CA SER A 6 -18.75 23.43 -21.67
C SER A 6 -18.32 22.69 -22.95
N LYS A 7 -17.09 22.94 -23.39
CA LYS A 7 -16.40 22.10 -24.39
C LYS A 7 -16.01 20.75 -23.77
N PHE A 8 -16.95 19.80 -23.66
CA PHE A 8 -16.62 18.39 -23.43
C PHE A 8 -16.57 17.65 -24.77
N PHE A 9 -15.38 17.56 -25.34
CA PHE A 9 -15.10 16.71 -26.49
C PHE A 9 -14.89 15.25 -26.05
N GLY A 10 -15.90 14.40 -26.31
CA GLY A 10 -15.71 13.14 -27.03
C GLY A 10 -14.84 12.01 -26.45
N ARG A 11 -14.78 11.80 -25.13
CA ARG A 11 -14.30 10.51 -24.57
C ARG A 11 -15.35 9.98 -23.62
N ASP A 12 -15.75 8.72 -23.80
CA ASP A 12 -16.61 8.04 -22.84
C ASP A 12 -16.05 8.27 -21.42
N PRO A 13 -16.87 8.76 -20.48
CA PRO A 13 -16.40 9.16 -19.15
C PRO A 13 -15.81 7.99 -18.36
N VAL A 14 -16.16 6.77 -18.77
CA VAL A 14 -15.72 5.51 -18.19
C VAL A 14 -15.44 4.50 -19.31
N LYS A 15 -14.41 3.67 -19.14
CA LYS A 15 -14.08 2.56 -20.03
C LYS A 15 -13.98 1.28 -19.23
N LYS A 16 -14.32 0.15 -19.84
CA LYS A 16 -14.10 -1.17 -19.23
C LYS A 16 -12.59 -1.47 -19.19
N ALA A 17 -12.14 -2.16 -18.14
CA ALA A 17 -10.77 -2.62 -18.05
C ALA A 17 -10.48 -3.65 -19.16
N THR A 18 -9.47 -3.38 -19.98
CA THR A 18 -9.05 -4.24 -21.09
C THR A 18 -7.56 -4.50 -21.02
N CYS A 19 -7.13 -5.66 -21.51
CA CYS A 19 -5.72 -6.01 -21.61
C CYS A 19 -5.07 -5.22 -22.75
N PRO A 20 -3.96 -4.50 -22.50
CA PRO A 20 -3.29 -3.69 -23.52
C PRO A 20 -2.68 -4.56 -24.65
N PHE A 21 -2.39 -5.83 -24.38
CA PHE A 21 -1.75 -6.72 -25.36
C PHE A 21 -2.70 -7.42 -26.34
N CYS A 22 -3.94 -7.68 -25.94
CA CYS A 22 -4.91 -8.41 -26.78
C CYS A 22 -6.28 -7.73 -26.92
N GLY A 23 -6.52 -6.64 -26.18
CA GLY A 23 -7.77 -5.88 -26.21
C GLY A 23 -8.96 -6.55 -25.53
N GLN A 24 -8.80 -7.76 -24.97
CA GLN A 24 -9.90 -8.45 -24.28
C GLN A 24 -10.20 -7.83 -22.92
N LEU A 25 -11.44 -8.00 -22.45
CA LEU A 25 -11.82 -7.63 -21.09
C LEU A 25 -11.03 -8.46 -20.09
N VAL A 26 -10.51 -7.80 -19.06
CA VAL A 26 -9.83 -8.46 -17.94
C VAL A 26 -10.79 -8.63 -16.79
N GLU A 27 -10.55 -9.64 -15.95
CA GLU A 27 -11.31 -9.81 -14.72
C GLU A 27 -10.83 -8.81 -13.66
N ARG A 28 -11.64 -8.65 -12.61
CA ARG A 28 -11.22 -7.86 -11.46
C ARG A 28 -9.99 -8.54 -10.82
N PRO A 29 -8.95 -7.78 -10.43
CA PRO A 29 -7.84 -8.33 -9.65
C PRO A 29 -8.36 -9.06 -8.40
N LYS A 30 -7.57 -10.00 -7.88
CA LYS A 30 -7.87 -10.87 -6.73
C LYS A 30 -6.73 -10.82 -5.72
N ASP A 31 -7.06 -11.05 -4.46
CA ASP A 31 -6.05 -11.20 -3.40
C ASP A 31 -5.60 -12.66 -3.39
N LEU A 32 -4.28 -12.90 -3.54
CA LEU A 32 -3.75 -14.26 -3.40
C LEU A 32 -3.98 -14.76 -1.96
N SER A 33 -4.33 -16.03 -1.77
CA SER A 33 -4.61 -16.59 -0.45
C SER A 33 -3.42 -16.58 0.51
N THR A 34 -2.20 -16.50 -0.01
CA THR A 34 -0.95 -16.37 0.76
C THR A 34 -0.58 -14.93 1.10
N ARG A 35 -1.50 -13.97 0.94
CA ARG A 35 -1.22 -12.53 0.99
C ARG A 35 -0.50 -12.11 2.27
N ARG A 36 0.67 -11.49 2.12
CA ARG A 36 1.31 -10.68 3.18
C ARG A 36 0.79 -9.25 3.13
N PRO A 37 0.73 -8.54 4.28
CA PRO A 37 0.41 -7.12 4.27
C PRO A 37 1.34 -6.33 3.33
N GLY A 38 0.76 -5.55 2.42
CA GLY A 38 1.51 -4.77 1.42
C GLY A 38 1.56 -5.38 0.01
N GLU A 39 1.21 -6.66 -0.15
CA GLU A 39 1.09 -7.29 -1.48
C GLU A 39 -0.14 -6.76 -2.23
N MET A 40 0.02 -6.57 -3.54
CA MET A 40 -1.00 -5.96 -4.40
C MET A 40 -1.92 -7.03 -4.98
N PRO A 41 -3.22 -6.72 -5.20
CA PRO A 41 -4.11 -7.64 -5.89
C PRO A 41 -3.65 -7.89 -7.32
N VAL A 42 -3.74 -9.14 -7.78
CA VAL A 42 -3.26 -9.58 -9.09
C VAL A 42 -4.34 -10.23 -9.94
N GLY A 43 -4.10 -10.35 -11.24
CA GLY A 43 -4.98 -11.09 -12.14
C GLY A 43 -4.24 -11.57 -13.39
N ALA A 44 -4.95 -12.32 -14.22
CA ALA A 44 -4.43 -12.85 -15.47
C ALA A 44 -5.44 -12.69 -16.60
N CYS A 45 -4.92 -12.49 -17.81
CA CYS A 45 -5.66 -12.49 -19.05
C CYS A 45 -5.48 -13.84 -19.77
N SER A 46 -6.48 -14.23 -20.54
CA SER A 46 -6.46 -15.43 -21.39
C SER A 46 -5.29 -15.46 -22.39
N CYS A 47 -4.75 -14.29 -22.77
CA CYS A 47 -3.62 -14.16 -23.70
C CYS A 47 -2.24 -14.43 -23.09
N GLY A 48 -2.21 -14.77 -21.79
CA GLY A 48 -0.98 -15.03 -21.03
C GLY A 48 -0.39 -13.80 -20.33
N ALA A 49 -0.99 -12.61 -20.50
CA ALA A 49 -0.60 -11.44 -19.73
C ALA A 49 -1.10 -11.56 -18.29
N VAL A 50 -0.29 -11.14 -17.33
CA VAL A 50 -0.64 -10.97 -15.92
C VAL A 50 -0.64 -9.50 -15.54
N TYR A 51 -1.29 -9.14 -14.45
CA TYR A 51 -1.31 -7.76 -13.98
C TYR A 51 -1.41 -7.65 -12.46
N ALA A 52 -0.87 -6.57 -11.92
CA ALA A 52 -1.01 -6.16 -10.52
C ALA A 52 -1.70 -4.79 -10.43
N CYS A 53 -2.46 -4.58 -9.36
CA CYS A 53 -3.23 -3.35 -9.14
C CYS A 53 -2.62 -2.49 -8.02
N ASP A 54 -2.07 -1.34 -8.39
CA ASP A 54 -1.74 -0.29 -7.42
C ASP A 54 -2.95 0.64 -7.26
N GLU A 55 -3.63 0.55 -6.11
CA GLU A 55 -4.77 1.41 -5.79
C GLU A 55 -4.39 2.90 -5.67
N THR A 56 -3.13 3.19 -5.35
CA THR A 56 -2.67 4.55 -5.05
C THR A 56 -2.18 5.32 -6.29
N GLY A 57 -1.71 4.59 -7.31
CA GLY A 57 -1.04 5.15 -8.49
C GLY A 57 0.38 5.63 -8.26
N HIS A 58 0.92 5.48 -7.04
CA HIS A 58 2.24 6.00 -6.67
C HIS A 58 3.31 4.91 -6.50
N ASN A 59 2.92 3.64 -6.51
CA ASN A 59 3.77 2.48 -6.22
C ASN A 59 3.92 1.57 -7.45
N LEU A 60 4.03 2.15 -8.65
CA LEU A 60 4.13 1.41 -9.91
C LEU A 60 5.32 0.43 -9.95
N GLY A 61 6.45 0.77 -9.29
CA GLY A 61 7.59 -0.14 -9.18
C GLY A 61 7.27 -1.40 -8.36
N SER A 62 6.48 -1.27 -7.29
CA SER A 62 6.00 -2.43 -6.52
C SER A 62 4.98 -3.23 -7.33
N ALA A 63 4.09 -2.57 -8.07
CA ALA A 63 3.14 -3.25 -8.96
C ALA A 63 3.85 -4.05 -10.06
N MET A 64 4.92 -3.48 -10.63
CA MET A 64 5.78 -4.19 -11.59
C MET A 64 6.37 -5.46 -10.98
N ILE A 65 7.01 -5.36 -9.81
CA ILE A 65 7.61 -6.53 -9.14
C ILE A 65 6.56 -7.58 -8.83
N GLU A 66 5.40 -7.17 -8.30
CA GLU A 66 4.29 -8.08 -7.98
C GLU A 66 3.80 -8.82 -9.23
N ALA A 67 3.56 -8.10 -10.34
CA ALA A 67 3.14 -8.71 -11.59
C ALA A 67 4.21 -9.66 -12.15
N LEU A 68 5.49 -9.33 -12.00
CA LEU A 68 6.60 -10.12 -12.54
C LEU A 68 6.79 -11.42 -11.76
N VAL A 69 6.80 -11.33 -10.43
CA VAL A 69 6.89 -12.49 -9.52
C VAL A 69 5.67 -13.37 -9.67
N PHE A 70 4.46 -12.78 -9.74
CA PHE A 70 3.24 -13.54 -9.97
C PHE A 70 3.26 -14.27 -11.32
N GLY A 71 3.63 -13.58 -12.41
CA GLY A 71 3.81 -14.20 -13.72
C GLY A 71 4.88 -15.29 -13.74
N SER A 72 5.88 -15.16 -12.88
CA SER A 72 6.95 -16.15 -12.66
C SER A 72 6.51 -17.28 -11.74
N ASN A 73 5.20 -17.46 -11.51
CA ASN A 73 4.67 -18.52 -10.67
C ASN A 73 5.13 -18.44 -9.19
N MET A 74 5.41 -17.22 -8.70
CA MET A 74 6.03 -16.91 -7.40
C MET A 74 7.48 -17.38 -7.27
N ASP A 75 8.14 -17.68 -8.39
CA ASP A 75 9.59 -17.93 -8.42
C ASP A 75 10.34 -16.60 -8.50
N TRP A 76 10.95 -16.22 -7.38
CA TRP A 76 11.70 -14.98 -7.26
C TRP A 76 13.01 -15.01 -8.03
N ASP A 77 13.68 -16.18 -8.09
CA ASP A 77 14.96 -16.32 -8.77
C ASP A 77 14.77 -16.19 -10.28
N LEU A 78 13.71 -16.82 -10.81
CA LEU A 78 13.30 -16.64 -12.19
C LEU A 78 12.96 -15.17 -12.47
N ALA A 79 12.08 -14.56 -11.67
CA ALA A 79 11.62 -13.19 -11.88
C ALA A 79 12.77 -12.17 -11.97
N TRP A 80 13.79 -12.30 -11.12
CA TRP A 80 14.97 -11.42 -11.14
C TRP A 80 15.92 -11.68 -12.30
N GLY A 81 15.85 -12.87 -12.91
CA GLY A 81 16.62 -13.21 -14.10
C GLY A 81 16.04 -12.68 -15.41
N LEU A 82 14.77 -12.24 -15.42
CA LEU A 82 14.09 -11.80 -16.64
C LEU A 82 14.45 -10.36 -17.01
N LEU A 83 14.71 -10.14 -18.30
CA LEU A 83 15.03 -8.85 -18.89
C LEU A 83 13.80 -8.25 -19.62
N PRO A 84 13.51 -6.95 -19.41
CA PRO A 84 12.47 -6.26 -20.18
C PRO A 84 12.77 -6.30 -21.67
N GLU A 85 11.73 -6.40 -22.50
CA GLU A 85 11.77 -6.48 -23.97
C GLU A 85 12.42 -7.75 -24.56
N GLU A 86 13.23 -8.46 -23.78
CA GLU A 86 13.85 -9.74 -24.18
C GLU A 86 13.05 -10.95 -23.68
N ASP A 87 12.61 -10.93 -22.43
CA ASP A 87 11.89 -12.02 -21.78
C ASP A 87 10.42 -11.70 -21.51
N TYR A 88 10.09 -10.41 -21.39
CA TYR A 88 8.72 -9.95 -21.19
C TYR A 88 8.48 -8.53 -21.71
N LEU A 89 7.23 -8.24 -22.02
CA LEU A 89 6.74 -6.90 -22.33
C LEU A 89 5.95 -6.34 -21.14
N ALA A 90 6.01 -5.03 -20.92
CA ALA A 90 5.29 -4.35 -19.86
C ALA A 90 4.44 -3.19 -20.40
N GLU A 91 3.24 -3.01 -19.85
CA GLU A 91 2.32 -1.93 -20.21
C GLU A 91 1.58 -1.43 -18.97
N ILE A 92 1.22 -0.14 -18.94
CA ILE A 92 0.56 0.48 -17.79
C ILE A 92 -0.79 1.03 -18.20
N VAL A 93 -1.84 0.66 -17.46
CA VAL A 93 -3.18 1.22 -17.62
C VAL A 93 -3.49 2.09 -16.40
N GLU A 94 -3.43 3.40 -16.60
CA GLU A 94 -3.69 4.40 -15.56
C GLU A 94 -5.17 4.69 -15.35
N ASN A 95 -5.48 5.37 -14.24
CA ASN A 95 -6.81 5.80 -13.82
C ASN A 95 -7.82 4.65 -13.68
N TYR A 96 -7.35 3.50 -13.23
CA TYR A 96 -8.18 2.35 -12.89
C TYR A 96 -8.79 2.52 -11.50
N ASP A 97 -10.12 2.37 -11.39
CA ASP A 97 -10.85 2.34 -10.11
C ASP A 97 -11.12 0.89 -9.72
N LEU A 98 -10.44 0.42 -8.68
CA LEU A 98 -10.61 -0.94 -8.18
C LEU A 98 -12.03 -1.21 -7.69
N LYS A 99 -12.76 -0.19 -7.22
CA LYS A 99 -14.13 -0.37 -6.68
C LYS A 99 -15.15 -0.67 -7.76
N SER A 100 -15.14 0.11 -8.84
CA SER A 100 -16.08 -0.04 -9.96
C SER A 100 -15.55 -0.97 -11.07
N HIS A 101 -14.26 -1.32 -11.03
CA HIS A 101 -13.58 -2.09 -12.06
C HIS A 101 -13.66 -1.42 -13.45
N LEU A 102 -13.39 -0.11 -13.46
CA LEU A 102 -13.45 0.75 -14.65
C LEU A 102 -12.18 1.59 -14.77
N ILE A 103 -11.82 1.94 -16.01
CA ILE A 103 -10.81 2.95 -16.33
C ILE A 103 -11.54 4.28 -16.47
N ILE A 104 -11.07 5.31 -15.76
CA ILE A 104 -11.67 6.64 -15.70
C ILE A 104 -10.68 7.66 -16.28
N PRO A 105 -10.65 7.92 -17.60
CA PRO A 105 -9.66 8.81 -18.21
C PRO A 105 -9.63 10.22 -17.63
N GLY A 106 -10.74 10.68 -17.04
CA GLY A 106 -10.83 11.98 -16.37
C GLY A 106 -10.18 12.06 -14.99
N GLY A 107 -9.68 10.94 -14.44
CA GLY A 107 -8.99 10.90 -13.14
C GLY A 107 -9.88 11.20 -11.93
N ALA A 108 -11.19 11.36 -12.13
CA ALA A 108 -12.18 11.59 -11.08
C ALA A 108 -13.51 10.92 -11.43
N TYR A 109 -14.09 10.20 -10.47
CA TYR A 109 -15.36 9.50 -10.63
C TYR A 109 -16.14 9.57 -9.32
N GLU A 110 -17.42 9.96 -9.39
CA GLU A 110 -18.33 10.05 -8.22
C GLU A 110 -17.73 10.86 -7.04
N GLY A 111 -17.06 11.99 -7.34
CA GLY A 111 -16.45 12.85 -6.32
C GLY A 111 -15.16 12.30 -5.68
N ARG A 112 -14.67 11.13 -6.11
CA ARG A 112 -13.38 10.57 -5.72
C ARG A 112 -12.35 10.83 -6.80
N ARG A 113 -11.12 11.18 -6.40
CA ARG A 113 -9.96 11.14 -7.32
C ARG A 113 -9.59 9.68 -7.56
N ILE A 114 -9.45 9.30 -8.82
CA ILE A 114 -9.05 7.98 -9.26
C ILE A 114 -7.62 8.11 -9.79
N ALA A 115 -6.67 7.50 -9.07
CA ALA A 115 -5.26 7.49 -9.44
C ALA A 115 -4.71 6.07 -9.61
N GLY A 116 -5.51 5.04 -9.34
CA GLY A 116 -5.04 3.66 -9.39
C GLY A 116 -4.57 3.26 -10.79
N ALA A 117 -3.72 2.24 -10.85
CA ALA A 117 -3.14 1.74 -12.09
C ALA A 117 -3.09 0.21 -12.10
N LEU A 118 -3.26 -0.37 -13.28
CA LEU A 118 -2.95 -1.77 -13.54
C LEU A 118 -1.62 -1.84 -14.27
N TYR A 119 -0.66 -2.55 -13.68
CA TYR A 119 0.63 -2.83 -14.31
C TYR A 119 0.57 -4.20 -14.96
N PHE A 120 0.65 -4.25 -16.28
CA PHE A 120 0.57 -5.48 -17.06
C PHE A 120 1.95 -5.98 -17.45
N ILE A 121 2.15 -7.29 -17.36
CA ILE A 121 3.35 -7.99 -17.85
C ILE A 121 2.92 -9.16 -18.72
N ARG A 122 3.55 -9.30 -19.88
CA ARG A 122 3.37 -10.44 -20.77
C ARG A 122 4.73 -11.08 -21.06
N MET A 123 4.93 -12.25 -20.48
CA MET A 123 6.13 -13.06 -20.72
C MET A 123 6.18 -13.60 -22.14
N HIS A 124 7.37 -13.93 -22.62
CA HIS A 124 7.55 -14.70 -23.84
C HIS A 124 7.11 -16.17 -23.67
N LYS A 125 6.91 -16.85 -24.81
CA LYS A 125 6.18 -18.13 -24.85
C LYS A 125 6.88 -19.24 -24.06
N ASP A 126 8.19 -19.31 -24.17
CA ASP A 126 9.06 -20.23 -23.46
C ASP A 126 8.90 -20.14 -21.93
N ILE A 127 8.84 -18.93 -21.39
CA ILE A 127 8.60 -18.72 -19.96
C ILE A 127 7.13 -19.03 -19.61
N GLN A 128 6.17 -18.60 -20.44
CA GLN A 128 4.75 -18.89 -20.21
C GLN A 128 4.44 -20.39 -20.18
N GLU A 129 5.13 -21.20 -20.99
CA GLU A 129 4.93 -22.65 -21.05
C GLU A 129 5.21 -23.31 -19.70
N VAL A 130 6.16 -22.77 -18.92
CA VAL A 130 6.52 -23.32 -17.61
C VAL A 130 5.78 -22.66 -16.44
N THR A 131 5.31 -21.42 -16.58
CA THR A 131 4.66 -20.69 -15.47
C THR A 131 3.13 -20.69 -15.52
N SER A 132 2.52 -20.77 -16.71
CA SER A 132 1.08 -20.46 -16.90
C SER A 132 0.13 -21.35 -16.11
N ASP A 133 0.40 -22.64 -15.98
CA ASP A 133 -0.44 -23.57 -15.23
C ASP A 133 -0.42 -23.27 -13.73
N GLY A 134 0.74 -22.90 -13.19
CA GLY A 134 0.88 -22.53 -11.79
C GLY A 134 0.24 -21.18 -11.46
N VAL A 135 0.33 -20.22 -12.39
CA VAL A 135 -0.39 -18.93 -12.31
C VAL A 135 -1.90 -19.15 -12.27
N ARG A 136 -2.43 -19.96 -13.20
CA ARG A 136 -3.86 -20.29 -13.26
C ARG A 136 -4.36 -20.98 -12.00
N LYS A 137 -3.56 -21.91 -11.44
CA LYS A 137 -3.91 -22.61 -10.20
C LYS A 137 -4.01 -21.63 -9.02
N ARG A 138 -3.01 -20.75 -8.85
CA ARG A 138 -3.03 -19.74 -7.78
C ARG A 138 -4.17 -18.75 -7.93
N LEU A 139 -4.51 -18.34 -9.15
CA LEU A 139 -5.64 -17.43 -9.37
C LEU A 139 -7.00 -18.09 -9.06
N LYS A 140 -7.11 -19.42 -9.21
CA LYS A 140 -8.32 -20.17 -8.78
C LYS A 140 -8.42 -20.30 -7.26
N GLU A 141 -7.28 -20.36 -6.59
CA GLU A 141 -7.17 -20.41 -5.12
C GLU A 141 -7.16 -19.01 -4.48
N ALA A 142 -7.14 -17.95 -5.31
CA ALA A 142 -7.16 -16.57 -4.87
C ALA A 142 -8.57 -16.18 -4.42
N ASP A 143 -8.63 -15.42 -3.33
CA ASP A 143 -9.88 -14.88 -2.84
C ASP A 143 -10.28 -13.70 -3.73
N ASP A 144 -11.58 -13.59 -4.03
CA ASP A 144 -12.08 -12.33 -4.55
C ASP A 144 -11.67 -11.22 -3.59
N ILE A 145 -11.44 -10.01 -4.12
CA ILE A 145 -11.33 -8.80 -3.31
C ILE A 145 -12.70 -8.56 -2.69
N SER A 146 -12.99 -9.38 -1.69
CA SER A 146 -13.91 -9.11 -0.62
C SER A 146 -13.51 -7.73 -0.20
N SER A 147 -14.43 -6.77 -0.33
CA SER A 147 -14.29 -5.53 0.41
C SER A 147 -13.75 -5.93 1.78
N VAL A 148 -12.56 -5.48 2.15
CA VAL A 148 -12.10 -5.57 3.53
C VAL A 148 -12.96 -4.59 4.35
N SER A 149 -14.27 -4.79 4.29
CA SER A 149 -15.11 -4.93 5.45
C SER A 149 -14.60 -6.13 6.24
N GLY A 150 -13.41 -5.99 6.85
CA GLY A 150 -13.28 -6.50 8.21
C GLY A 150 -14.50 -5.99 9.00
N PRO A 151 -14.93 -6.66 10.08
CA PRO A 151 -16.01 -6.13 10.91
C PRO A 151 -15.74 -4.64 11.07
N ARG A 152 -16.71 -3.79 10.69
CA ARG A 152 -16.63 -2.34 10.89
C ARG A 152 -16.31 -2.17 12.37
N GLN A 153 -15.03 -2.14 12.71
CA GLN A 153 -14.59 -1.54 13.94
C GLN A 153 -15.08 -0.13 13.74
N GLU A 154 -16.10 0.23 14.52
CA GLU A 154 -16.61 1.58 14.62
C GLU A 154 -15.41 2.50 14.45
N GLN A 155 -15.44 3.36 13.44
CA GLN A 155 -14.36 4.30 13.18
C GLN A 155 -14.16 5.10 14.47
N GLN A 156 -13.28 4.61 15.33
CA GLN A 156 -13.00 5.23 16.60
C GLN A 156 -12.40 6.56 16.19
N ARG A 157 -13.02 7.63 16.69
CA ARG A 157 -12.63 8.98 16.31
C ARG A 157 -11.10 9.10 16.48
N PRO A 158 -10.39 9.66 15.49
CA PRO A 158 -8.95 9.76 15.56
C PRO A 158 -8.55 10.45 16.86
N LEU A 159 -7.64 9.82 17.61
CA LEU A 159 -7.21 10.35 18.90
C LEU A 159 -6.60 11.73 18.70
N THR A 160 -7.06 12.69 19.50
CA THR A 160 -6.46 14.02 19.53
C THR A 160 -5.08 13.96 20.19
N LYS A 161 -4.24 14.98 19.95
CA LYS A 161 -2.93 15.12 20.63
C LYS A 161 -3.04 14.96 22.15
N LYS A 162 -4.03 15.61 22.76
CA LYS A 162 -4.23 15.61 24.21
C LYS A 162 -4.62 14.22 24.72
N GLN A 163 -5.51 13.51 24.00
CA GLN A 163 -5.88 12.15 24.36
C GLN A 163 -4.69 11.19 24.29
N VAL A 164 -3.84 11.29 23.27
CA VAL A 164 -2.61 10.47 23.21
C VAL A 164 -1.69 10.76 24.38
N GLU A 165 -1.51 12.04 24.73
CA GLU A 165 -0.69 12.43 25.88
C GLU A 165 -1.24 11.91 27.21
N ASP A 166 -2.54 12.01 27.43
CA ASP A 166 -3.21 11.51 28.63
C ASP A 166 -3.11 9.98 28.72
N LEU A 167 -3.34 9.26 27.61
CA LEU A 167 -3.19 7.79 27.55
C LEU A 167 -1.74 7.35 27.83
N VAL A 168 -0.73 8.05 27.30
CA VAL A 168 0.68 7.77 27.59
C VAL A 168 0.98 8.03 29.06
N ARG A 169 0.47 9.13 29.64
CA ARG A 169 0.65 9.47 31.06
C ARG A 169 0.04 8.38 31.96
N GLU A 170 -1.17 7.95 31.65
CA GLU A 170 -1.92 6.90 32.34
C GLU A 170 -1.44 5.48 32.00
N TYR A 171 -0.49 5.33 31.06
CA TYR A 171 0.05 4.05 30.61
C TYR A 171 -1.02 3.08 30.08
N ARG A 172 -1.96 3.62 29.30
CA ARG A 172 -3.03 2.88 28.61
C ARG A 172 -2.59 2.56 27.18
N ILE A 173 -2.06 1.36 26.97
CA ILE A 173 -1.38 0.97 25.72
C ILE A 173 -2.39 0.59 24.63
N GLU A 174 -3.37 -0.24 24.96
CA GLU A 174 -4.29 -0.86 24.01
C GLU A 174 -5.05 0.16 23.15
N PRO A 175 -5.63 1.25 23.71
CA PRO A 175 -6.33 2.25 22.91
C PRO A 175 -5.39 2.99 21.94
N ILE A 176 -4.11 3.13 22.30
CA ILE A 176 -3.11 3.75 21.44
C ILE A 176 -2.77 2.82 20.27
N LEU A 177 -2.62 1.52 20.52
CA LEU A 177 -2.33 0.54 19.47
C LEU A 177 -3.48 0.42 18.49
N ASP A 178 -4.73 0.36 18.97
CA ASP A 178 -5.92 0.33 18.12
C ASP A 178 -6.01 1.57 17.23
N ALA A 179 -5.72 2.75 17.80
CA ALA A 179 -5.67 3.99 17.03
C ALA A 179 -4.49 4.01 16.03
N ALA A 180 -3.32 3.49 16.40
CA ALA A 180 -2.14 3.43 15.53
C ALA A 180 -2.36 2.52 14.31
N ARG A 181 -3.19 1.47 14.41
CA ARG A 181 -3.60 0.62 13.27
C ARG A 181 -4.36 1.38 12.18
N GLN A 182 -4.93 2.53 12.51
CA GLN A 182 -5.83 3.31 11.66
C GLN A 182 -5.27 4.69 11.28
N ASP A 183 -4.63 5.40 12.22
CA ASP A 183 -4.08 6.75 12.02
C ASP A 183 -2.60 6.84 12.43
N LYS A 184 -1.72 6.88 11.43
CA LYS A 184 -0.27 7.07 11.61
C LYS A 184 0.12 8.39 12.27
N LYS A 185 -0.79 9.37 12.41
CA LYS A 185 -0.52 10.60 13.20
C LYS A 185 -0.28 10.29 14.68
N VAL A 186 -0.80 9.17 15.20
CA VAL A 186 -0.57 8.72 16.57
C VAL A 186 0.93 8.58 16.85
N ILE A 187 1.69 8.00 15.91
CA ILE A 187 3.16 7.87 16.01
C ILE A 187 3.83 9.23 16.21
N ARG A 188 3.44 10.23 15.40
CA ARG A 188 3.96 11.60 15.54
C ARG A 188 3.57 12.24 16.87
N TYR A 189 2.40 11.90 17.40
CA TYR A 189 1.95 12.44 18.67
C TYR A 189 2.77 11.88 19.84
N ILE A 190 3.03 10.58 19.84
CA ILE A 190 3.89 9.91 20.83
C ILE A 190 5.33 10.37 20.69
N GLN A 191 5.87 10.47 19.46
CA GLN A 191 7.25 10.90 19.19
C GLN A 191 7.58 12.24 19.86
N ARG A 192 6.64 13.18 19.96
CA ARG A 192 6.90 14.47 20.64
C ARG A 192 7.10 14.33 22.15
N LEU A 193 6.52 13.30 22.76
CA LEU A 193 6.59 13.05 24.19
C LEU A 193 7.94 12.44 24.60
N ILE A 194 8.69 11.87 23.65
CA ILE A 194 10.06 11.38 23.91
C ILE A 194 11.05 12.53 24.18
N TYR A 195 10.64 13.78 23.92
CA TYR A 195 11.42 14.98 24.27
C TYR A 195 10.89 15.68 25.53
N SER A 196 10.02 15.01 26.30
CA SER A 196 9.55 15.53 27.58
C SER A 196 10.71 15.70 28.58
N GLY A 197 10.67 16.79 29.35
CA GLY A 197 11.56 17.00 30.49
C GLY A 197 11.28 16.06 31.66
N ASP A 198 10.09 15.46 31.72
CA ASP A 198 9.76 14.41 32.69
C ASP A 198 10.28 13.04 32.21
N THR A 199 11.23 12.48 32.95
CA THR A 199 11.84 11.17 32.67
C THR A 199 10.81 10.04 32.66
N GLN A 200 9.83 10.05 33.56
CA GLN A 200 8.86 8.96 33.62
C GLN A 200 7.94 8.99 32.40
N ALA A 201 7.42 10.16 32.02
CA ALA A 201 6.64 10.32 30.80
C ALA A 201 7.45 9.98 29.54
N ARG A 202 8.73 10.36 29.49
CA ARG A 202 9.62 10.07 28.36
C ARG A 202 9.81 8.56 28.15
N ASN A 203 10.10 7.81 29.21
CA ASN A 203 10.30 6.36 29.13
C ASN A 203 9.02 5.64 28.69
N LYS A 204 7.87 6.02 29.26
CA LYS A 204 6.55 5.50 28.84
C LYS A 204 6.29 5.79 27.37
N ALA A 205 6.60 7.00 26.91
CA ALA A 205 6.42 7.38 25.51
C ALA A 205 7.31 6.55 24.57
N ALA A 206 8.58 6.31 24.93
CA ALA A 206 9.50 5.51 24.14
C ALA A 206 9.03 4.05 24.00
N GLU A 207 8.61 3.42 25.10
CA GLU A 207 8.07 2.05 25.09
C GLU A 207 6.78 1.94 24.27
N ILE A 208 5.82 2.83 24.51
CA ILE A 208 4.55 2.86 23.76
C ILE A 208 4.81 3.13 22.27
N LEU A 209 5.79 3.96 21.94
CA LEU A 209 6.20 4.21 20.57
C LEU A 209 6.70 2.94 19.89
N GLY A 210 7.52 2.13 20.57
CA GLY A 210 7.98 0.83 20.08
C GLY A 210 6.82 -0.11 19.74
N HIS A 211 5.90 -0.31 20.69
CA HIS A 211 4.70 -1.14 20.45
C HIS A 211 3.83 -0.61 19.30
N ALA A 212 3.62 0.71 19.23
CA ALA A 212 2.86 1.31 18.14
C ALA A 212 3.57 1.16 16.79
N CYS A 213 4.90 1.24 16.76
CA CYS A 213 5.69 1.00 15.54
C CYS A 213 5.61 -0.45 15.09
N ALA A 214 5.66 -1.43 16.00
CA ALA A 214 5.49 -2.84 15.64
C ALA A 214 4.15 -3.09 14.92
N VAL A 215 3.08 -2.51 15.46
CA VAL A 215 1.72 -2.59 14.88
C VAL A 215 1.59 -1.87 13.54
N VAL A 216 2.25 -0.72 13.37
CA VAL A 216 2.24 0.02 12.10
C VAL A 216 3.11 -0.67 11.05
N ALA A 217 4.25 -1.26 11.45
CA ALA A 217 5.17 -1.97 10.57
C ALA A 217 4.51 -3.17 9.89
N GLU A 218 3.51 -3.80 10.53
CA GLU A 218 2.69 -4.84 9.91
C GLU A 218 2.01 -4.36 8.63
N LYS A 219 1.74 -3.07 8.42
CA LYS A 219 1.04 -2.56 7.22
C LYS A 219 1.87 -1.59 6.38
N ASP A 220 2.68 -0.75 7.01
CA ASP A 220 3.47 0.31 6.36
C ASP A 220 4.85 0.43 7.05
N PRO A 221 5.78 -0.50 6.77
CA PRO A 221 7.13 -0.47 7.36
C PRO A 221 7.91 0.78 6.95
N GLY A 222 7.53 1.44 5.84
CA GLY A 222 8.14 2.69 5.38
C GLY A 222 7.95 3.85 6.37
N VAL A 223 6.83 3.89 7.11
CA VAL A 223 6.62 4.89 8.16
C VAL A 223 7.60 4.70 9.31
N VAL A 224 7.84 3.45 9.72
CA VAL A 224 8.78 3.13 10.81
C VAL A 224 10.22 3.39 10.39
N SER A 225 10.60 3.02 9.15
CA SER A 225 11.91 3.33 8.59
C SER A 225 12.22 4.83 8.59
N LYS A 226 11.26 5.67 8.14
CA LYS A 226 11.39 7.13 8.16
C LYS A 226 11.50 7.70 9.57
N LEU A 227 10.76 7.13 10.53
CA LEU A 227 10.86 7.51 11.93
C LEU A 227 12.26 7.22 12.48
N LEU A 228 12.77 5.99 12.30
CA LEU A 228 14.10 5.59 12.75
C LEU A 228 15.18 6.49 12.16
N GLN A 229 15.13 6.75 10.85
CA GLN A 229 16.05 7.70 10.21
C GLN A 229 16.02 9.07 10.90
N GLY A 230 14.83 9.62 11.16
CA GLY A 230 14.68 10.89 11.87
C GLY A 230 15.26 10.87 13.29
N LEU A 231 15.05 9.78 14.03
CA LEU A 231 15.61 9.60 15.37
C LEU A 231 17.14 9.54 15.32
N PHE A 232 17.74 8.76 14.40
CA PHE A 232 19.20 8.71 14.22
C PHE A 232 19.78 10.07 13.86
N TYR A 233 19.13 10.84 12.97
CA TYR A 233 19.57 12.20 12.68
C TYR A 233 19.55 13.09 13.93
N SER A 234 18.54 12.97 14.78
CA SER A 234 18.47 13.77 16.01
C SER A 234 19.57 13.47 17.02
N LEU A 235 20.20 12.29 16.99
CA LEU A 235 21.35 11.96 17.83
C LEU A 235 22.62 12.73 17.45
N THR A 236 22.71 13.19 16.19
CA THR A 236 23.86 13.96 15.69
C THR A 236 23.77 15.45 16.02
N ASP A 237 22.61 15.93 16.46
CA ASP A 237 22.40 17.32 16.86
C ASP A 237 22.80 17.54 18.33
N THR A 238 23.89 18.27 18.55
CA THR A 238 24.46 18.54 19.88
C THR A 238 23.61 19.46 20.76
N ALA A 239 22.53 20.05 20.23
CA ALA A 239 21.66 20.97 20.98
C ALA A 239 20.49 20.28 21.72
N ALA A 240 20.20 19.02 21.41
CA ALA A 240 19.09 18.27 22.03
C ALA A 240 19.61 17.26 23.04
N TYR A 241 18.90 17.08 24.16
CA TYR A 241 19.13 15.95 25.07
C TYR A 241 18.64 14.67 24.36
N PRO A 242 19.52 13.81 23.82
CA PRO A 242 19.12 12.79 22.84
C PRO A 242 18.55 11.52 23.50
N MET A 243 18.47 11.48 24.83
CA MET A 243 18.21 10.25 25.58
C MET A 243 16.89 9.59 25.20
N GLY A 244 15.83 10.38 25.03
CA GLY A 244 14.53 9.83 24.61
C GLY A 244 14.51 9.30 23.18
N ALA A 245 15.32 9.86 22.28
CA ALA A 245 15.48 9.33 20.93
C ALA A 245 16.25 8.01 20.94
N LEU A 246 17.30 7.91 21.76
CA LEU A 246 18.07 6.67 21.94
C LEU A 246 17.21 5.55 22.55
N GLU A 247 16.46 5.84 23.60
CA GLU A 247 15.52 4.92 24.23
C GLU A 247 14.45 4.45 23.24
N ALA A 248 13.87 5.38 22.47
CA ALA A 248 12.89 5.06 21.44
C ALA A 248 13.46 4.14 20.35
N ILE A 249 14.67 4.39 19.86
CA ILE A 249 15.33 3.52 18.87
C ILE A 249 15.48 2.09 19.41
N GLY A 250 15.82 1.92 20.69
CA GLY A 250 15.97 0.59 21.30
C GLY A 250 14.65 -0.16 21.48
N GLN A 251 13.51 0.56 21.54
CA GLN A 251 12.18 -0.03 21.69
C GLN A 251 11.52 -0.37 20.35
N ILE A 252 11.92 0.29 19.26
CA ILE A 252 11.43 0.07 17.89
C ILE A 252 12.18 -1.10 17.25
#